data_AF-A0A8T3N2P9-F1
#
_entry.id   AF-A0A8T3N2P9-F1
#
_cell.length_a   1.000
_cell.length_b   1.000
_cell.length_c   1.000
_cell.angle_alpha   90.00
_cell.angle_beta   90.00
_cell.angle_gamma   90.00
#
_symmetry.space_group_name_H-M   'P 1'
#
loop_
_entity.id
_entity.type
_entity.pdbx_description
1 polymer ?
#
loop_
_entity_poly.entity_id
_entity_poly.type
_entity_poly.pdbx_seq_one_letter_code
_entity_poly.pdbx_strand_id
1 'polypeptide(L)'
;MRAAIAGDMAEYRNALEAFAKVSLVQVELARQLDIEIEKINPVLDEIDKVKNVDVAEIITQSAVRHRNTIIVFVAILLLSTAAVAAGAWLVARSVTRPIENLRGTMQKLQQGDNEARAEMMGRDELGQLAYNFNSMMDERFAVQTRIQTENDKLNDSVLGLLQAVAQLSRRDLTIKVPVTEDVTGPVADALNLMTGETAKVLLLVSSLSADVTSASFKVKEQSDSVMAGAADGQREVEFTAQSLGATAEAMNRIAALAEICNTAADNAIKNTETALLSVNSTVGGINGIRDTIRETEKRIKRLGERSQEISGVVNLINTIAERTHILALNASMHAASAGEAERGFAVVADEVQRLAENARQATAEISTLVRQYPA
;
A
#
# COMPACT_ATOMS: atom_id res chain seq x y z
N MET A 1 -5.70 -204.84 105.89
CA MET A 1 -6.43 -204.17 104.80
C MET A 1 -6.56 -202.70 105.20
N ARG A 2 -5.45 -201.98 105.09
CA ARG A 2 -5.01 -201.28 103.86
C ARG A 2 -5.82 -199.99 103.73
N ALA A 3 -5.34 -198.93 104.37
CA ALA A 3 -4.43 -197.96 103.74
C ALA A 3 -5.10 -196.99 102.76
N ALA A 4 -6.44 -197.01 102.64
CA ALA A 4 -7.17 -196.08 101.76
C ALA A 4 -7.99 -195.01 102.49
N ILE A 5 -8.29 -195.16 103.78
CA ILE A 5 -9.29 -194.27 104.44
C ILE A 5 -8.65 -193.22 105.35
N ALA A 6 -7.34 -193.30 105.59
CA ALA A 6 -6.58 -192.26 106.31
C ALA A 6 -6.07 -191.14 105.38
N GLY A 7 -6.21 -191.27 104.06
CA GLY A 7 -5.73 -190.29 103.06
C GLY A 7 -6.72 -189.16 102.74
N ASP A 8 -8.02 -189.47 102.62
CA ASP A 8 -9.00 -188.50 102.10
C ASP A 8 -9.47 -187.45 103.13
N MET A 9 -9.40 -187.74 104.43
CA MET A 9 -9.83 -186.78 105.47
C MET A 9 -8.79 -185.67 105.73
N ALA A 10 -7.55 -185.82 105.25
CA ALA A 10 -6.53 -184.77 105.33
C ALA A 10 -6.70 -183.73 104.22
N GLU A 11 -7.25 -184.10 103.06
CA GLU A 11 -7.53 -183.16 101.96
C GLU A 11 -8.71 -182.23 102.27
N TYR A 12 -9.73 -182.70 102.99
CA TYR A 12 -10.87 -181.86 103.39
C TYR A 12 -10.51 -180.79 104.43
N ARG A 13 -9.50 -181.03 105.28
CA ARG A 13 -9.05 -180.03 106.27
C ARG A 13 -8.26 -178.89 105.63
N ASN A 14 -7.47 -179.18 104.60
CA ASN A 14 -6.70 -178.15 103.89
C ASN A 14 -7.54 -177.33 102.91
N ALA A 15 -8.60 -177.89 102.33
CA ALA A 15 -9.51 -177.14 101.45
C ALA A 15 -10.32 -176.06 102.20
N LEU A 16 -10.73 -176.34 103.45
CA LEU A 16 -11.53 -175.42 104.26
C LEU A 16 -10.72 -174.24 104.84
N GLU A 17 -9.44 -174.45 105.20
CA GLU A 17 -8.56 -173.35 105.62
C GLU A 17 -8.15 -172.44 104.44
N ALA A 18 -8.04 -172.98 103.23
CA ALA A 18 -7.76 -172.16 102.03
C ALA A 18 -8.94 -171.26 101.67
N PHE A 19 -10.17 -171.72 101.81
CA PHE A 19 -11.36 -170.93 101.47
C PHE A 19 -11.61 -169.77 102.45
N ALA A 20 -11.32 -169.96 103.73
CA ALA A 20 -11.47 -168.91 104.75
C ALA A 20 -10.43 -167.78 104.63
N LYS A 21 -9.25 -168.04 104.06
CA LYS A 21 -8.26 -166.97 103.77
C LYS A 21 -8.64 -166.13 102.55
N VAL A 22 -9.30 -166.71 101.55
CA VAL A 22 -9.72 -165.99 100.34
C VAL A 22 -10.86 -165.01 100.65
N SER A 23 -11.78 -165.35 101.55
CA SER A 23 -12.86 -164.43 101.95
C SER A 23 -12.36 -163.19 102.70
N LEU A 24 -11.30 -163.32 103.51
CA LEU A 24 -10.70 -162.20 104.24
C LEU A 24 -9.98 -161.20 103.32
N VAL A 25 -9.35 -161.69 102.24
CA VAL A 25 -8.68 -160.82 101.25
C VAL A 25 -9.70 -160.03 100.40
N GLN A 26 -10.87 -160.60 100.11
CA GLN A 26 -11.90 -159.88 99.35
C GLN A 26 -12.53 -158.72 100.14
N VAL A 27 -12.66 -158.85 101.46
CA VAL A 27 -13.21 -157.77 102.30
C VAL A 27 -12.23 -156.60 102.43
N GLU A 28 -10.92 -156.85 102.56
CA GLU A 28 -9.94 -155.76 102.62
C GLU A 28 -9.75 -155.05 101.26
N LEU A 29 -9.89 -155.79 100.15
CA LEU A 29 -9.83 -155.21 98.80
C LEU A 29 -11.03 -154.29 98.51
N ALA A 30 -12.23 -154.65 99.00
CA ALA A 30 -13.41 -153.79 98.90
C ALA A 30 -13.21 -152.48 99.69
N ARG A 31 -12.56 -152.54 100.86
CA ARG A 31 -12.28 -151.36 101.69
C ARG A 31 -11.24 -150.43 101.05
N GLN A 32 -10.24 -150.96 100.36
CA GLN A 32 -9.28 -150.12 99.62
C GLN A 32 -9.89 -149.44 98.39
N LEU A 33 -10.85 -150.09 97.71
CA LEU A 33 -11.50 -149.51 96.53
C LEU A 33 -12.35 -148.28 96.87
N ASP A 34 -13.10 -148.32 97.99
CA ASP A 34 -13.92 -147.17 98.41
C ASP A 34 -13.07 -145.93 98.75
N ILE A 35 -11.88 -146.12 99.34
CA ILE A 35 -10.97 -145.00 99.67
C ILE A 35 -10.39 -144.33 98.42
N GLU A 36 -10.14 -145.09 97.34
CA GLU A 36 -9.70 -144.52 96.04
C GLU A 36 -10.86 -143.79 95.32
N ILE A 37 -12.08 -144.33 95.38
CA ILE A 37 -13.26 -143.67 94.78
C ILE A 37 -13.57 -142.34 95.48
N GLU A 38 -13.42 -142.25 96.80
CA GLU A 38 -13.65 -141.00 97.54
C GLU A 38 -12.62 -139.90 97.21
N LYS A 39 -11.40 -140.28 96.77
CA LYS A 39 -10.39 -139.33 96.27
C LYS A 39 -10.64 -138.83 94.85
N ILE A 40 -11.38 -139.57 94.03
CA ILE A 40 -11.66 -139.21 92.63
C ILE A 40 -12.79 -138.17 92.52
N ASN A 41 -13.77 -138.19 93.42
CA ASN A 41 -14.92 -137.26 93.38
C ASN A 41 -14.54 -135.76 93.31
N PRO A 42 -13.58 -135.21 94.08
CA PRO A 42 -13.23 -133.80 93.96
C PRO A 42 -12.57 -133.44 92.61
N VAL A 43 -11.89 -134.37 91.94
CA VAL A 43 -11.26 -134.13 90.63
C VAL A 43 -12.31 -134.06 89.52
N LEU A 44 -13.38 -134.85 89.61
CA LEU A 44 -14.52 -134.75 88.69
C LEU A 44 -15.24 -133.40 88.81
N ASP A 45 -15.34 -132.85 90.02
CA ASP A 45 -15.98 -131.54 90.27
C ASP A 45 -15.13 -130.35 89.77
N GLU A 46 -13.80 -130.50 89.71
CA GLU A 46 -12.89 -129.49 89.14
C GLU A 46 -12.89 -129.52 87.59
N ILE A 47 -13.11 -130.69 86.97
CA ILE A 47 -13.25 -130.82 85.51
C ILE A 47 -14.56 -130.21 85.01
N ASP A 48 -15.67 -130.30 85.76
CA ASP A 48 -16.93 -129.64 85.39
C ASP A 48 -16.86 -128.12 85.51
N LYS A 49 -16.00 -127.56 86.36
CA LYS A 49 -15.74 -126.10 86.41
C LYS A 49 -14.98 -125.58 85.19
N VAL A 50 -14.07 -126.36 84.60
CA VAL A 50 -13.30 -125.94 83.41
C VAL A 50 -14.16 -126.00 82.14
N LYS A 51 -15.20 -126.85 82.10
CA LYS A 51 -16.09 -126.96 80.94
C LYS A 51 -17.08 -125.80 80.81
N ASN A 52 -17.34 -125.06 81.89
CA ASN A 52 -18.23 -123.90 81.94
C ASN A 52 -17.52 -122.54 81.73
N VAL A 53 -16.32 -122.53 81.14
CA VAL A 53 -15.73 -121.29 80.61
C VAL A 53 -16.30 -121.05 79.20
N ASP A 54 -17.14 -120.02 79.06
CA ASP A 54 -17.88 -119.63 77.85
C ASP A 54 -16.97 -119.24 76.66
N VAL A 55 -16.44 -120.24 75.94
CA VAL A 55 -15.65 -120.03 74.70
C VAL A 55 -16.49 -119.34 73.59
N ALA A 56 -17.82 -119.41 73.68
CA ALA A 56 -18.74 -118.70 72.78
C ALA A 56 -18.71 -117.16 72.94
N GLU A 57 -18.38 -116.64 74.12
CA GLU A 57 -18.36 -115.19 74.38
C GLU A 57 -17.13 -114.51 73.76
N ILE A 58 -15.97 -115.17 73.75
CA ILE A 58 -14.72 -114.60 73.19
C ILE A 58 -14.77 -114.48 71.65
N ILE A 59 -15.37 -115.47 70.96
CA ILE A 59 -15.48 -115.45 69.48
C ILE A 59 -16.52 -114.40 69.03
N THR A 60 -17.64 -114.26 69.74
CA THR A 60 -18.67 -113.25 69.42
C THR A 60 -18.20 -111.83 69.73
N GLN A 61 -17.44 -111.61 70.81
CA GLN A 61 -16.93 -110.28 71.18
C GLN A 61 -15.83 -109.78 70.23
N SER A 62 -14.97 -110.67 69.72
CA SER A 62 -13.94 -110.30 68.72
C SER A 62 -14.53 -109.88 67.36
N ALA A 63 -15.59 -110.55 66.89
CA ALA A 63 -16.28 -110.22 65.63
C ALA A 63 -16.96 -108.84 65.68
N VAL A 64 -17.59 -108.48 66.81
CA VAL A 64 -18.19 -107.15 67.00
C VAL A 64 -17.13 -106.04 67.02
N ARG A 65 -15.96 -106.29 67.63
CA ARG A 65 -14.86 -105.32 67.68
C ARG A 65 -14.27 -105.04 66.28
N HIS A 66 -14.11 -106.06 65.43
CA HIS A 66 -13.67 -105.88 64.04
C HIS A 66 -14.71 -105.11 63.20
N ARG A 67 -16.00 -105.42 63.34
CA ARG A 67 -17.08 -104.69 62.66
C ARG A 67 -17.12 -103.21 63.04
N ASN A 68 -17.00 -102.88 64.33
CA ASN A 68 -17.00 -101.49 64.78
C ASN A 68 -15.75 -100.72 64.31
N THR A 69 -14.58 -101.37 64.25
CA THR A 69 -13.35 -100.72 63.74
C THR A 69 -13.46 -100.38 62.25
N ILE A 70 -14.02 -101.28 61.43
CA ILE A 70 -14.24 -101.03 59.99
C ILE A 70 -15.24 -99.89 59.77
N ILE A 71 -16.35 -99.84 60.53
CA ILE A 71 -17.34 -98.77 60.42
C ILE A 71 -16.72 -97.39 60.71
N VAL A 72 -15.85 -97.28 61.72
CA VAL A 72 -15.17 -96.02 62.05
C VAL A 72 -14.23 -95.57 60.92
N PHE A 73 -13.45 -96.47 60.32
CA PHE A 73 -12.59 -96.13 59.18
C PHE A 73 -13.37 -95.68 57.94
N VAL A 74 -14.49 -96.36 57.62
CA VAL A 74 -15.37 -95.94 56.52
C VAL A 74 -16.01 -94.58 56.80
N ALA A 75 -16.43 -94.33 58.04
CA ALA A 75 -16.98 -93.03 58.44
C ALA A 75 -15.95 -91.89 58.29
N ILE A 76 -14.69 -92.11 58.67
CA ILE A 76 -13.61 -91.13 58.51
C ILE A 76 -13.32 -90.88 57.02
N LEU A 77 -13.28 -91.93 56.19
CA LEU A 77 -13.07 -91.79 54.74
C LEU A 77 -14.21 -91.01 54.07
N LEU A 78 -15.46 -91.27 54.46
CA LEU A 78 -16.63 -90.54 53.98
C LEU A 78 -16.58 -89.07 54.43
N LEU A 79 -16.20 -88.81 55.69
CA LEU A 79 -16.03 -87.46 56.23
C LEU A 79 -14.91 -86.69 55.52
N SER A 80 -13.75 -87.32 55.25
CA SER A 80 -12.66 -86.67 54.52
C SER A 80 -13.04 -86.38 53.08
N THR A 81 -13.74 -87.30 52.42
CA THR A 81 -14.23 -87.11 51.04
C THR A 81 -15.27 -85.99 50.99
N ALA A 82 -16.20 -85.95 51.96
CA ALA A 82 -17.18 -84.88 52.09
C ALA A 82 -16.51 -83.53 52.39
N ALA A 83 -15.46 -83.49 53.22
CA ALA A 83 -14.71 -82.27 53.52
C ALA A 83 -13.96 -81.73 52.28
N VAL A 84 -13.34 -82.61 51.48
CA VAL A 84 -12.70 -82.21 50.22
C VAL A 84 -13.74 -81.69 49.22
N ALA A 85 -14.88 -82.38 49.08
CA ALA A 85 -15.97 -81.95 48.21
C ALA A 85 -16.56 -80.58 48.65
N ALA A 86 -16.74 -80.39 49.96
CA ALA A 86 -17.19 -79.11 50.52
C ALA A 86 -16.17 -77.99 50.30
N GLY A 87 -14.87 -78.28 50.47
CA GLY A 87 -13.78 -77.33 50.18
C GLY A 87 -13.73 -76.93 48.71
N ALA A 88 -13.82 -77.91 47.79
CA ALA A 88 -13.88 -77.66 46.36
C ALA A 88 -15.13 -76.84 45.97
N TRP A 89 -16.27 -77.13 46.58
CA TRP A 89 -17.49 -76.34 46.37
C TRP A 89 -17.38 -74.91 46.89
N LEU A 90 -16.74 -74.71 48.06
CA LEU A 90 -16.47 -73.38 48.61
C LEU A 90 -15.55 -72.58 47.69
N VAL A 91 -14.43 -73.14 47.23
CA VAL A 91 -13.51 -72.46 46.30
C VAL A 91 -14.20 -72.15 44.96
N ALA A 92 -14.98 -73.10 44.42
CA ALA A 92 -15.75 -72.87 43.21
C ALA A 92 -16.75 -71.71 43.38
N ARG A 93 -17.36 -71.59 44.56
CA ARG A 93 -18.33 -70.54 44.89
C ARG A 93 -17.69 -69.20 45.24
N SER A 94 -16.57 -69.19 45.97
CA SER A 94 -15.94 -67.97 46.48
C SER A 94 -14.85 -67.41 45.56
N VAL A 95 -14.29 -68.22 44.66
CA VAL A 95 -13.18 -67.80 43.77
C VAL A 95 -13.53 -68.00 42.30
N THR A 96 -13.86 -69.23 41.89
CA THR A 96 -14.02 -69.56 40.46
C THR A 96 -15.18 -68.82 39.81
N ARG A 97 -16.36 -68.82 40.45
CA ARG A 97 -17.56 -68.14 39.91
C ARG A 97 -17.40 -66.62 39.78
N PRO A 98 -16.92 -65.87 40.80
CA PRO A 98 -16.67 -64.43 40.65
C PRO A 98 -15.65 -64.10 39.54
N ILE A 99 -14.57 -64.88 39.42
CA ILE A 99 -13.57 -64.68 38.36
C ILE A 99 -14.18 -64.95 36.97
N GLU A 100 -14.99 -66.00 36.84
CA GLU A 100 -15.68 -66.32 35.58
C GLU A 100 -16.68 -65.22 35.18
N ASN A 101 -17.39 -64.63 36.15
CA ASN A 101 -18.25 -63.46 35.92
C ASN A 101 -17.43 -62.25 35.44
N LEU A 102 -16.35 -61.90 36.15
CA LEU A 102 -15.45 -60.81 35.75
C LEU A 102 -14.88 -60.99 34.34
N ARG A 103 -14.43 -62.21 34.03
CA ARG A 103 -13.96 -62.57 32.69
C ARG A 103 -15.07 -62.41 31.65
N GLY A 104 -16.28 -62.88 31.95
CA GLY A 104 -17.43 -62.75 31.05
C GLY A 104 -17.79 -61.29 30.78
N THR A 105 -17.80 -60.45 31.81
CA THR A 105 -18.03 -59.00 31.67
C THR A 105 -16.93 -58.33 30.87
N MET A 106 -15.66 -58.69 31.08
CA MET A 106 -14.54 -58.18 30.27
C MET A 106 -14.66 -58.58 28.79
N GLN A 107 -15.14 -59.80 28.51
CA GLN A 107 -15.41 -60.23 27.13
C GLN A 107 -16.57 -59.45 26.50
N LYS A 108 -17.66 -59.21 27.24
CA LYS A 108 -18.77 -58.37 26.76
C LYS A 108 -18.31 -56.94 26.46
N LEU A 109 -17.50 -56.36 27.35
CA LEU A 109 -16.89 -55.04 27.14
C LEU A 109 -16.02 -54.99 25.88
N GLN A 110 -15.23 -56.03 25.60
CA GLN A 110 -14.43 -56.13 24.37
C GLN A 110 -15.28 -56.25 23.10
N GLN A 111 -16.49 -56.79 23.23
CA GLN A 111 -17.45 -56.92 22.12
C GLN A 111 -18.29 -55.65 21.90
N GLY A 112 -18.05 -54.59 22.68
CA GLY A 112 -18.72 -53.30 22.54
C GLY A 112 -19.96 -53.12 23.42
N ASP A 113 -20.25 -54.06 24.34
CA ASP A 113 -21.30 -53.91 25.34
C ASP A 113 -20.81 -53.02 26.48
N ASN A 114 -21.22 -51.75 26.42
CA ASN A 114 -20.82 -50.71 27.36
C ASN A 114 -21.68 -50.69 28.64
N GLU A 115 -22.75 -51.48 28.68
CA GLU A 115 -23.67 -51.58 29.83
C GLU A 115 -23.35 -52.79 30.72
N ALA A 116 -22.57 -53.75 30.23
CA ALA A 116 -22.11 -54.88 31.02
C ALA A 116 -21.43 -54.40 32.32
N ARG A 117 -21.79 -55.00 33.46
CA ARG A 117 -21.20 -54.73 34.77
C ARG A 117 -20.82 -56.04 35.45
N ALA A 118 -19.71 -56.04 36.17
CA ALA A 118 -19.28 -57.19 36.96
C ALA A 118 -20.18 -57.32 38.19
N GLU A 119 -20.69 -58.52 38.46
CA GLU A 119 -21.53 -58.79 39.62
C GLU A 119 -20.72 -58.70 40.91
N MET A 120 -21.18 -57.91 41.87
CA MET A 120 -20.54 -57.77 43.18
C MET A 120 -20.90 -58.95 44.08
N MET A 121 -20.12 -60.04 44.01
CA MET A 121 -20.28 -61.20 44.86
C MET A 121 -19.34 -61.10 46.08
N GLY A 122 -19.90 -60.95 47.29
CA GLY A 122 -19.12 -60.94 48.53
C GLY A 122 -18.54 -59.57 48.90
N ARG A 123 -17.82 -59.52 50.04
CA ARG A 123 -17.12 -58.33 50.57
C ARG A 123 -15.61 -58.53 50.65
N ASP A 124 -15.09 -59.51 49.91
CA ASP A 124 -13.69 -59.88 49.85
C ASP A 124 -12.94 -59.10 48.76
N GLU A 125 -11.69 -59.48 48.50
CA GLU A 125 -10.83 -58.87 47.49
C GLU A 125 -11.40 -58.98 46.07
N LEU A 126 -12.14 -60.04 45.76
CA LEU A 126 -12.77 -60.23 44.45
C LEU A 126 -13.97 -59.30 44.28
N GLY A 127 -14.75 -59.09 45.36
CA GLY A 127 -15.79 -58.07 45.40
C GLY A 127 -15.24 -56.65 45.20
N GLN A 128 -14.10 -56.31 45.82
CA GLN A 128 -13.43 -55.01 45.63
C GLN A 128 -12.88 -54.83 44.21
N LEU A 129 -12.33 -55.89 43.62
CA LEU A 129 -11.86 -55.87 42.23
C LEU A 129 -13.02 -55.62 41.25
N ALA A 130 -14.17 -56.26 41.47
CA ALA A 130 -15.38 -56.01 40.67
C ALA A 130 -15.88 -54.57 40.80
N TYR A 131 -15.85 -54.01 42.01
CA TYR A 131 -16.18 -52.61 42.25
C TYR A 131 -15.24 -51.66 41.49
N ASN A 132 -13.92 -51.81 41.65
CA ASN A 132 -12.92 -50.96 40.97
C ASN A 132 -13.01 -51.07 39.44
N PHE A 133 -13.27 -52.28 38.93
CA PHE A 133 -13.48 -52.50 37.50
C PHE A 133 -14.71 -51.73 36.99
N ASN A 134 -15.84 -51.81 37.70
CA ASN A 134 -17.04 -51.05 37.34
C ASN A 134 -16.79 -49.54 37.40
N SER A 135 -16.09 -49.03 38.43
CA SER A 135 -15.74 -47.60 38.51
C SER A 135 -14.85 -47.12 37.36
N MET A 136 -13.85 -47.92 36.97
CA MET A 136 -13.00 -47.63 35.79
C MET A 136 -13.83 -47.63 34.51
N MET A 137 -14.81 -48.53 34.38
CA MET A 137 -15.74 -48.53 33.24
C MET A 137 -16.58 -47.24 33.21
N ASP A 138 -17.16 -46.85 34.34
CA ASP A 138 -17.97 -45.63 34.44
C ASP A 138 -17.15 -44.37 34.08
N GLU A 139 -15.92 -44.26 34.57
CA GLU A 139 -15.01 -43.15 34.22
C GLU A 139 -14.65 -43.15 32.74
N ARG A 140 -14.26 -44.31 32.18
CA ARG A 140 -13.94 -44.45 30.75
C ARG A 140 -15.14 -44.04 29.88
N PHE A 141 -16.34 -44.49 30.21
CA PHE A 141 -17.53 -44.16 29.44
C PHE A 141 -17.91 -42.70 29.57
N ALA A 142 -17.79 -42.11 30.76
CA ALA A 142 -17.98 -40.68 30.94
C ALA A 142 -17.01 -39.86 30.08
N VAL A 143 -15.73 -40.25 30.03
CA VAL A 143 -14.72 -39.63 29.15
C VAL A 143 -15.08 -39.82 27.67
N GLN A 144 -15.50 -41.02 27.27
CA GLN A 144 -15.84 -41.30 25.88
C GLN A 144 -17.08 -40.51 25.40
N THR A 145 -18.12 -40.41 26.23
CA THR A 145 -19.29 -39.57 25.95
C THR A 145 -18.91 -38.09 25.87
N ARG A 146 -18.02 -37.62 26.74
CA ARG A 146 -17.50 -36.24 26.69
C ARG A 146 -16.75 -35.97 25.38
N ILE A 147 -15.87 -36.88 24.97
CA ILE A 147 -15.13 -36.77 23.70
C ILE A 147 -16.08 -36.73 22.50
N GLN A 148 -17.12 -37.58 22.47
CA GLN A 148 -18.12 -37.55 21.40
C GLN A 148 -18.86 -36.22 21.36
N THR A 149 -19.31 -35.73 22.52
CA THR A 149 -20.02 -34.44 22.62
C THR A 149 -19.13 -33.27 22.21
N GLU A 150 -17.85 -33.28 22.61
CA GLU A 150 -16.87 -32.26 22.19
C GLU A 150 -16.56 -32.35 20.69
N ASN A 151 -16.48 -33.55 20.10
CA ASN A 151 -16.31 -33.73 18.65
C ASN A 151 -17.52 -33.26 17.85
N ASP A 152 -18.73 -33.57 18.30
CA ASP A 152 -19.95 -33.11 17.62
C ASP A 152 -20.03 -31.59 17.62
N LYS A 153 -19.75 -30.94 18.76
CA LYS A 153 -19.65 -29.48 18.85
C LYS A 153 -18.55 -28.92 17.94
N LEU A 154 -17.38 -29.57 17.91
CA LEU A 154 -16.28 -29.16 17.04
C LEU A 154 -16.69 -29.22 15.56
N ASN A 155 -17.34 -30.31 15.14
CA ASN A 155 -17.82 -30.48 13.78
C ASN A 155 -18.85 -29.41 13.40
N ASP A 156 -19.79 -29.11 14.29
CA ASP A 156 -20.78 -28.04 14.07
C ASP A 156 -20.11 -26.66 13.93
N SER A 157 -19.15 -26.34 14.80
CA SER A 157 -18.38 -25.08 14.71
C SER A 157 -17.56 -24.99 13.42
N VAL A 158 -16.91 -26.09 12.99
CA VAL A 158 -16.16 -26.16 11.74
C VAL A 158 -17.07 -25.99 10.53
N LEU A 159 -18.25 -26.62 10.52
CA LEU A 159 -19.24 -26.43 9.46
C LEU A 159 -19.71 -24.97 9.39
N GLY A 160 -19.96 -24.34 10.54
CA GLY A 160 -20.27 -22.91 10.62
C GLY A 160 -19.19 -22.03 10.03
N LEU A 161 -17.91 -22.30 10.33
CA LEU A 161 -16.76 -21.61 9.75
C LEU A 161 -16.68 -21.79 8.23
N LEU A 162 -16.87 -23.01 7.73
CA LEU A 162 -16.85 -23.29 6.28
C LEU A 162 -17.99 -22.56 5.55
N GLN A 163 -19.18 -22.51 6.13
CA GLN A 163 -20.30 -21.74 5.59
C GLN A 163 -19.99 -20.24 5.55
N ALA A 164 -19.38 -19.72 6.62
CA ALA A 164 -18.97 -18.32 6.69
C ALA A 164 -17.93 -17.97 5.62
N VAL A 165 -16.91 -18.82 5.43
CA VAL A 165 -15.91 -18.65 4.38
C VAL A 165 -16.54 -18.73 2.98
N ALA A 166 -17.51 -19.62 2.77
CA ALA A 166 -18.24 -19.71 1.50
C ALA A 166 -19.09 -18.46 1.22
N GLN A 167 -19.73 -17.87 2.25
CA GLN A 167 -20.45 -16.60 2.13
C GLN A 167 -19.50 -15.44 1.86
N LEU A 168 -18.34 -15.43 2.50
CA LEU A 168 -17.29 -14.44 2.23
C LEU A 168 -16.79 -14.51 0.78
N SER A 169 -16.62 -15.71 0.24
CA SER A 169 -16.31 -15.90 -1.19
C SER A 169 -17.41 -15.35 -2.11
N ARG A 170 -18.66 -15.29 -1.64
CA ARG A 170 -19.78 -14.66 -2.35
C ARG A 170 -19.87 -13.15 -2.10
N ARG A 171 -18.82 -12.55 -1.53
CA ARG A 171 -18.68 -11.11 -1.22
C ARG A 171 -19.65 -10.62 -0.16
N ASP A 172 -20.20 -11.51 0.65
CA ASP A 172 -20.98 -11.11 1.81
C ASP A 172 -20.03 -10.89 3.00
N LEU A 173 -19.75 -9.62 3.28
CA LEU A 173 -18.92 -9.18 4.40
C LEU A 173 -19.74 -8.84 5.64
N THR A 174 -21.07 -8.96 5.57
CA THR A 174 -21.97 -8.65 6.69
C THR A 174 -22.09 -9.80 7.67
N ILE A 175 -21.64 -10.98 7.27
CA ILE A 175 -21.69 -12.20 8.05
C ILE A 175 -20.84 -12.08 9.32
N LYS A 176 -21.39 -12.60 10.42
CA LYS A 176 -20.71 -12.68 11.70
C LYS A 176 -20.67 -14.13 12.14
N VAL A 177 -19.45 -14.64 12.29
CA VAL A 177 -19.24 -15.99 12.81
C VAL A 177 -19.37 -15.92 14.33
N PRO A 178 -20.19 -16.77 14.96
CA PRO A 178 -20.25 -16.85 16.41
C PRO A 178 -18.89 -17.28 16.96
N VAL A 179 -18.39 -16.54 17.96
CA VAL A 179 -17.13 -16.85 18.63
C VAL A 179 -17.42 -17.73 19.84
N THR A 180 -16.95 -18.97 19.79
CA THR A 180 -17.05 -19.95 20.89
C THR A 180 -15.77 -19.95 21.73
N GLU A 181 -15.85 -20.49 22.95
CA GLU A 181 -14.67 -20.64 23.84
C GLU A 181 -13.81 -21.88 23.49
N ASP A 182 -14.21 -22.63 22.45
CA ASP A 182 -13.49 -23.81 21.99
C ASP A 182 -12.31 -23.46 21.06
N VAL A 183 -11.64 -24.50 20.55
CA VAL A 183 -10.47 -24.37 19.66
C VAL A 183 -10.74 -23.61 18.35
N THR A 184 -12.02 -23.43 17.96
CA THR A 184 -12.43 -22.70 16.75
C THR A 184 -12.66 -21.21 16.99
N GLY A 185 -12.80 -20.78 18.25
CA GLY A 185 -13.04 -19.39 18.64
C GLY A 185 -12.04 -18.39 18.03
N PRO A 186 -10.72 -18.59 18.16
CA PRO A 186 -9.72 -17.70 17.55
C PRO A 186 -9.83 -17.60 16.02
N VAL A 187 -10.27 -18.67 15.36
CA VAL A 187 -10.48 -18.68 13.90
C VAL A 187 -11.72 -17.86 13.53
N ALA A 188 -12.81 -18.00 14.29
CA ALA A 188 -14.01 -17.19 14.13
C ALA A 188 -13.71 -15.70 14.33
N ASP A 189 -12.91 -15.35 15.33
CA ASP A 189 -12.50 -13.98 15.60
C ASP A 189 -11.64 -13.40 14.46
N ALA A 190 -10.64 -14.16 13.99
CA ALA A 190 -9.82 -13.77 12.85
C ALA A 190 -10.65 -13.57 11.56
N LEU A 191 -11.66 -14.42 11.31
CA LEU A 191 -12.58 -14.25 10.19
C LEU A 191 -13.42 -12.96 10.33
N ASN A 192 -13.96 -12.69 11.52
CA ASN A 192 -14.73 -11.48 11.79
C ASN A 192 -13.89 -10.20 11.66
N LEU A 193 -12.63 -10.24 12.09
CA LEU A 193 -11.67 -9.15 11.89
C LEU A 193 -11.41 -8.95 10.41
N MET A 194 -11.11 -10.03 9.68
CA MET A 194 -10.82 -9.99 8.24
C MET A 194 -11.99 -9.43 7.43
N THR A 195 -13.24 -9.86 7.71
CA THR A 195 -14.42 -9.29 7.05
C THR A 195 -14.61 -7.81 7.37
N GLY A 196 -14.37 -7.41 8.62
CA GLY A 196 -14.42 -6.01 9.05
C GLY A 196 -13.40 -5.13 8.32
N GLU A 197 -12.13 -5.54 8.28
CA GLU A 197 -11.08 -4.78 7.61
C GLU A 197 -11.27 -4.76 6.09
N THR A 198 -11.70 -5.87 5.49
CA THR A 198 -12.02 -5.92 4.05
C THR A 198 -13.19 -4.98 3.71
N ALA A 199 -14.22 -4.93 4.55
CA ALA A 199 -15.35 -4.02 4.36
C ALA A 199 -14.92 -2.55 4.44
N LYS A 200 -14.06 -2.20 5.41
CA LYS A 200 -13.49 -0.85 5.52
C LYS A 200 -12.71 -0.46 4.27
N VAL A 201 -11.87 -1.35 3.75
CA VAL A 201 -11.09 -1.10 2.52
C VAL A 201 -12.03 -0.88 1.33
N LEU A 202 -13.09 -1.68 1.17
CA LEU A 202 -14.05 -1.49 0.08
C LEU A 202 -14.81 -0.15 0.18
N LEU A 203 -15.21 0.26 1.39
CA LEU A 203 -15.83 1.57 1.60
C LEU A 203 -14.85 2.70 1.25
N LEU A 204 -13.58 2.57 1.65
CA LEU A 204 -12.54 3.53 1.30
C LEU A 204 -12.32 3.61 -0.22
N VAL A 205 -12.24 2.46 -0.91
CA VAL A 205 -12.11 2.40 -2.37
C VAL A 205 -13.32 3.03 -3.06
N SER A 206 -14.53 2.78 -2.57
CA SER A 206 -15.75 3.39 -3.10
C SER A 206 -15.77 4.91 -2.91
N SER A 207 -15.39 5.41 -1.74
CA SER A 207 -15.28 6.85 -1.48
C SER A 207 -14.22 7.49 -2.37
N LEU A 208 -13.05 6.87 -2.47
CA LEU A 208 -11.96 7.36 -3.30
C LEU A 208 -12.34 7.38 -4.78
N SER A 209 -13.13 6.42 -5.25
CA SER A 209 -13.65 6.40 -6.63
C SER A 209 -14.60 7.58 -6.89
N ALA A 210 -15.41 7.97 -5.90
CA ALA A 210 -16.25 9.17 -5.99
C ALA A 210 -15.42 10.46 -6.01
N ASP A 211 -14.37 10.54 -5.18
CA ASP A 211 -13.44 11.67 -5.16
C ASP A 211 -12.70 11.82 -6.49
N VAL A 212 -12.19 10.71 -7.06
CA VAL A 212 -11.55 10.69 -8.39
C VAL A 212 -12.52 11.13 -9.48
N THR A 213 -13.79 10.73 -9.40
CA THR A 213 -14.82 11.17 -10.35
C THR A 213 -15.06 12.68 -10.24
N SER A 214 -15.20 13.21 -9.02
CA SER A 214 -15.35 14.65 -8.79
C SER A 214 -14.14 15.46 -9.27
N ALA A 215 -12.92 14.98 -8.98
CA ALA A 215 -11.69 15.59 -9.45
C ALA A 215 -11.61 15.60 -10.99
N SER A 216 -12.03 14.51 -11.64
CA SER A 216 -12.06 14.41 -13.10
C SER A 216 -13.01 15.44 -13.72
N PHE A 217 -14.19 15.67 -13.12
CA PHE A 217 -15.10 16.74 -13.56
C PHE A 217 -14.50 18.13 -13.41
N LYS A 218 -13.84 18.42 -12.28
CA LYS A 218 -13.14 19.71 -12.08
C LYS A 218 -12.02 19.93 -13.09
N VAL A 219 -11.23 18.91 -13.37
CA VAL A 219 -10.18 18.96 -14.41
C VAL A 219 -10.79 19.21 -15.79
N LYS A 220 -11.92 18.58 -16.09
CA LYS A 220 -12.62 18.79 -17.37
C LYS A 220 -13.13 20.25 -17.51
N GLU A 221 -13.79 20.78 -16.48
CA GLU A 221 -14.26 22.17 -16.46
C GLU A 221 -13.09 23.16 -16.60
N GLN A 222 -12.00 22.94 -15.86
CA GLN A 222 -10.80 23.76 -15.96
C GLN A 222 -10.16 23.67 -17.35
N SER A 223 -10.11 22.47 -17.96
CA SER A 223 -9.61 22.27 -19.32
C SER A 223 -10.43 23.04 -20.34
N ASP A 224 -11.76 23.06 -20.21
CA ASP A 224 -12.65 23.79 -21.11
C ASP A 224 -12.44 25.31 -20.98
N SER A 225 -12.23 25.81 -19.75
CA SER A 225 -11.88 27.22 -19.51
C SER A 225 -10.51 27.59 -20.12
N VAL A 226 -9.49 26.73 -19.97
CA VAL A 226 -8.17 26.95 -20.58
C VAL A 226 -8.26 26.95 -22.11
N MET A 227 -9.05 26.06 -22.70
CA MET A 227 -9.26 26.04 -24.16
C MET A 227 -9.95 27.30 -24.66
N ALA A 228 -10.97 27.80 -23.93
CA ALA A 228 -11.62 29.06 -24.26
C ALA A 228 -10.65 30.24 -24.17
N GLY A 229 -9.89 30.34 -23.07
CA GLY A 229 -8.89 31.39 -22.89
C GLY A 229 -7.76 31.34 -23.92
N ALA A 230 -7.34 30.15 -24.34
CA ALA A 230 -6.37 29.98 -25.42
C ALA A 230 -6.91 30.44 -26.78
N ALA A 231 -8.17 30.15 -27.08
CA ALA A 231 -8.82 30.62 -28.30
C ALA A 231 -8.96 32.15 -28.33
N ASP A 232 -9.30 32.76 -27.20
CA ASP A 232 -9.36 34.23 -27.07
C ASP A 232 -7.96 34.85 -27.22
N GLY A 233 -6.95 34.27 -26.55
CA GLY A 233 -5.55 34.70 -26.69
C GLY A 233 -5.04 34.60 -28.13
N GLN A 234 -5.44 33.57 -28.88
CA GLN A 234 -5.08 33.43 -30.30
C GLN A 234 -5.69 34.54 -31.16
N ARG A 235 -6.96 34.94 -30.90
CA ARG A 235 -7.58 36.07 -31.62
C ARG A 235 -6.88 37.40 -31.31
N GLU A 236 -6.49 37.61 -30.06
CA GLU A 236 -5.76 38.82 -29.65
C GLU A 236 -4.37 38.92 -30.30
N VAL A 237 -3.66 37.78 -30.38
CA VAL A 237 -2.37 37.69 -31.08
C VAL A 237 -2.52 38.01 -32.57
N GLU A 238 -3.55 37.47 -33.22
CA GLU A 238 -3.82 37.75 -34.64
C GLU A 238 -4.12 39.25 -34.86
N PHE A 239 -4.96 39.85 -34.01
CA PHE A 239 -5.25 41.29 -34.07
C PHE A 239 -3.99 42.14 -33.86
N THR A 240 -3.15 41.77 -32.90
CA THR A 240 -1.87 42.44 -32.61
C THR A 240 -0.92 42.33 -33.80
N ALA A 241 -0.82 41.15 -34.43
CA ALA A 241 0.02 40.91 -35.60
C ALA A 241 -0.41 41.79 -36.78
N GLN A 242 -1.72 41.92 -37.03
CA GLN A 242 -2.25 42.81 -38.07
C GLN A 242 -1.93 44.28 -37.78
N SER A 243 -2.13 44.72 -36.53
CA SER A 243 -1.80 46.09 -36.11
C SER A 243 -0.31 46.39 -36.24
N LEU A 244 0.56 45.44 -35.92
CA LEU A 244 1.99 45.55 -36.09
C LEU A 244 2.39 45.64 -37.58
N GLY A 245 1.72 44.85 -38.43
CA GLY A 245 1.89 44.94 -39.89
C GLY A 245 1.55 46.33 -40.43
N ALA A 246 0.40 46.89 -40.02
CA ALA A 246 -0.01 48.25 -40.40
C ALA A 246 0.98 49.32 -39.88
N THR A 247 1.50 49.13 -38.66
CA THR A 247 2.50 50.02 -38.08
C THR A 247 3.82 49.97 -38.86
N ALA A 248 4.28 48.78 -39.26
CA ALA A 248 5.49 48.63 -40.07
C ALA A 248 5.35 49.32 -41.44
N GLU A 249 4.18 49.22 -42.07
CA GLU A 249 3.89 49.94 -43.32
C GLU A 249 3.91 51.46 -43.12
N ALA A 250 3.30 51.96 -42.05
CA ALA A 250 3.32 53.38 -41.70
C ALA A 250 4.76 53.89 -41.46
N MET A 251 5.61 53.09 -40.81
CA MET A 251 7.03 53.42 -40.62
C MET A 251 7.80 53.51 -41.94
N ASN A 252 7.56 52.59 -42.88
CA ASN A 252 8.16 52.66 -44.21
C ASN A 252 7.73 53.93 -44.96
N ARG A 253 6.45 54.33 -44.85
CA ARG A 253 5.96 55.58 -45.46
C ARG A 253 6.60 56.82 -44.83
N ILE A 254 6.79 56.82 -43.51
CA ILE A 254 7.48 57.91 -42.80
C ILE A 254 8.95 58.00 -43.22
N ALA A 255 9.65 56.88 -43.35
CA ALA A 255 11.03 56.85 -43.83
C ALA A 255 11.15 57.42 -45.25
N ALA A 256 10.26 57.02 -46.17
CA ALA A 256 10.23 57.55 -47.53
C ALA A 256 9.92 59.07 -47.55
N LEU A 257 9.00 59.53 -46.70
CA LEU A 257 8.69 60.95 -46.58
C LEU A 257 9.90 61.75 -46.06
N ALA A 258 10.64 61.20 -45.09
CA ALA A 258 11.85 61.83 -44.57
C ALA A 258 12.93 61.99 -45.67
N GLU A 259 13.08 61.00 -46.55
CA GLU A 259 14.00 61.08 -47.70
C GLU A 259 13.60 62.17 -48.71
N ILE A 260 12.29 62.27 -48.99
CA ILE A 260 11.74 63.35 -49.83
C ILE A 260 11.99 64.72 -49.19
N CYS A 261 11.75 64.86 -47.88
CA CYS A 261 12.02 66.10 -47.15
C CYS A 261 13.51 66.48 -47.20
N ASN A 262 14.41 65.52 -47.07
CA ASN A 262 15.85 65.77 -47.15
C ASN A 262 16.26 66.27 -48.55
N THR A 263 15.69 65.65 -49.60
CA THR A 263 15.92 66.08 -50.98
C THR A 263 15.35 67.48 -51.25
N ALA A 264 14.17 67.78 -50.72
CA ALA A 264 13.56 69.10 -50.84
C ALA A 264 14.38 70.18 -50.12
N ALA A 265 14.93 69.86 -48.94
CA ALA A 265 15.82 70.74 -48.19
C ALA A 265 17.12 71.03 -48.96
N ASP A 266 17.76 70.01 -49.54
CA ASP A 266 18.96 70.16 -50.37
C ASP A 266 18.71 71.06 -51.59
N ASN A 267 17.57 70.88 -52.27
CA ASN A 267 17.17 71.75 -53.38
C ASN A 267 16.91 73.20 -52.92
N ALA A 268 16.29 73.40 -51.75
CA ALA A 268 16.08 74.74 -51.21
C ALA A 268 17.40 75.45 -50.89
N ILE A 269 18.40 74.73 -50.37
CA ILE A 269 19.75 75.25 -50.13
C ILE A 269 20.41 75.69 -51.45
N LYS A 270 20.42 74.82 -52.47
CA LYS A 270 21.00 75.17 -53.79
C LYS A 270 20.32 76.37 -54.43
N ASN A 271 19.00 76.45 -54.33
CA ASN A 271 18.24 77.59 -54.85
C ASN A 271 18.57 78.88 -54.10
N THR A 272 18.73 78.83 -52.77
CA THR A 272 19.11 80.00 -51.98
C THR A 272 20.55 80.45 -52.23
N GLU A 273 21.49 79.52 -52.44
CA GLU A 273 22.85 79.85 -52.89
C GLU A 273 22.86 80.55 -54.25
N THR A 274 22.09 80.03 -55.21
CA THR A 274 21.96 80.63 -56.54
C THR A 274 21.33 82.03 -56.45
N ALA A 275 20.28 82.18 -55.65
CA ALA A 275 19.65 83.49 -55.41
C ALA A 275 20.63 84.50 -54.79
N LEU A 276 21.47 84.06 -53.83
CA LEU A 276 22.49 84.91 -53.23
C LEU A 276 23.52 85.40 -54.26
N LEU A 277 23.94 84.54 -55.19
CA LEU A 277 24.83 84.92 -56.30
C LEU A 277 24.18 85.97 -57.22
N SER A 278 22.91 85.81 -57.56
CA SER A 278 22.16 86.80 -58.36
C SER A 278 22.03 88.14 -57.65
N VAL A 279 21.75 88.14 -56.34
CA VAL A 279 21.69 89.37 -55.53
C VAL A 279 23.05 90.06 -55.49
N ASN A 280 24.14 89.32 -55.23
CA ASN A 280 25.50 89.89 -55.24
C ASN A 280 25.88 90.49 -56.60
N SER A 281 25.51 89.83 -57.70
CA SER A 281 25.72 90.35 -59.05
C SER A 281 24.93 91.64 -59.29
N THR A 282 23.69 91.70 -58.80
CA THR A 282 22.84 92.89 -58.88
C THR A 282 23.43 94.06 -58.08
N VAL A 283 23.92 93.81 -56.86
CA VAL A 283 24.62 94.81 -56.04
C VAL A 283 25.89 95.31 -56.76
N GLY A 284 26.66 94.41 -57.37
CA GLY A 284 27.80 94.77 -58.22
C GLY A 284 27.41 95.68 -59.38
N GLY A 285 26.33 95.35 -60.10
CA GLY A 285 25.79 96.18 -61.19
C GLY A 285 25.34 97.57 -60.72
N ILE A 286 24.67 97.67 -59.57
CA ILE A 286 24.27 98.96 -58.96
C ILE A 286 25.49 99.82 -58.64
N ASN A 287 26.56 99.22 -58.11
CA ASN A 287 27.81 99.94 -57.85
C ASN A 287 28.46 100.44 -59.16
N GLY A 288 28.45 99.63 -60.22
CA GLY A 288 28.94 100.04 -61.54
C GLY A 288 28.13 101.21 -62.14
N ILE A 289 26.80 101.19 -62.00
CA ILE A 289 25.93 102.30 -62.40
C ILE A 289 26.29 103.57 -61.61
N ARG A 290 26.48 103.45 -60.29
CA ARG A 290 26.86 104.58 -59.43
C ARG A 290 28.18 105.23 -59.86
N ASP A 291 29.18 104.42 -60.22
CA ASP A 291 30.47 104.94 -60.71
C ASP A 291 30.33 105.63 -62.07
N THR A 292 29.53 105.06 -62.98
CA THR A 292 29.23 105.66 -64.28
C THR A 292 28.49 107.00 -64.14
N ILE A 293 27.53 107.09 -63.21
CA ILE A 293 26.83 108.35 -62.89
C ILE A 293 27.82 109.39 -62.39
N ARG A 294 28.71 109.05 -61.45
CA ARG A 294 29.76 109.97 -60.97
C ARG A 294 30.69 110.45 -62.07
N GLU A 295 31.05 109.58 -63.02
CA GLU A 295 31.84 110.00 -64.17
C GLU A 295 31.05 110.94 -65.08
N THR A 296 29.78 110.64 -65.31
CA THR A 296 28.86 111.47 -66.09
C THR A 296 28.70 112.85 -65.46
N GLU A 297 28.50 112.95 -64.15
CA GLU A 297 28.46 114.22 -63.40
C GLU A 297 29.75 115.05 -63.60
N LYS A 298 30.93 114.42 -63.54
CA LYS A 298 32.21 115.12 -63.81
C LYS A 298 32.29 115.63 -65.24
N ARG A 299 31.81 114.86 -66.22
CA ARG A 299 31.78 115.25 -67.64
C ARG A 299 30.80 116.41 -67.87
N ILE A 300 29.61 116.37 -67.26
CA ILE A 300 28.63 117.45 -67.30
C ILE A 300 29.21 118.72 -66.67
N LYS A 301 29.84 118.63 -65.49
CA LYS A 301 30.48 119.78 -64.85
C LYS A 301 31.55 120.42 -65.75
N ARG A 302 32.42 119.59 -66.36
CA ARG A 302 33.45 120.07 -67.29
C ARG A 302 32.85 120.70 -68.55
N LEU A 303 31.73 120.15 -69.04
CA LEU A 303 30.99 120.73 -70.16
C LEU A 303 30.42 122.11 -69.78
N GLY A 304 29.84 122.24 -68.58
CA GLY A 304 29.37 123.52 -68.05
C GLY A 304 30.48 124.57 -67.92
N GLU A 305 31.65 124.19 -67.39
CA GLU A 305 32.83 125.05 -67.32
C GLU A 305 33.28 125.53 -68.71
N ARG A 306 33.32 124.63 -69.70
CA ARG A 306 33.65 124.97 -71.10
C ARG A 306 32.60 125.86 -71.76
N SER A 307 31.32 125.63 -71.53
CA SER A 307 30.24 126.49 -72.02
C SER A 307 30.35 127.91 -71.45
N GLN A 308 30.74 128.04 -70.18
CA GLN A 308 30.97 129.35 -69.55
C GLN A 308 32.19 130.06 -70.11
N GLU A 309 33.28 129.34 -70.40
CA GLU A 309 34.45 129.86 -71.10
C GLU A 309 34.08 130.38 -72.51
N ILE A 310 33.32 129.60 -73.27
CA ILE A 310 32.80 130.02 -74.59
C ILE A 310 31.93 131.28 -74.45
N SER A 311 31.03 131.34 -73.46
CA SER A 311 30.22 132.53 -73.22
C SER A 311 31.07 133.79 -72.97
N GLY A 312 32.18 133.65 -72.24
CA GLY A 312 33.17 134.70 -72.04
C GLY A 312 33.84 135.15 -73.35
N VAL A 313 34.28 134.21 -74.18
CA VAL A 313 34.89 134.50 -75.50
C VAL A 313 33.88 135.18 -76.43
N VAL A 314 32.64 134.68 -76.50
CA VAL A 314 31.57 135.25 -77.34
C VAL A 314 31.26 136.68 -76.92
N ASN A 315 31.22 136.98 -75.60
CA ASN A 315 31.03 138.34 -75.11
C ASN A 315 32.19 139.27 -75.49
N LEU A 316 33.42 138.75 -75.44
CA LEU A 316 34.61 139.49 -75.89
C LEU A 316 34.53 139.79 -77.40
N ILE A 317 34.16 138.81 -78.22
CA ILE A 317 33.99 139.01 -79.67
C ILE A 317 32.87 140.02 -79.94
N ASN A 318 31.74 139.95 -79.25
CA ASN A 318 30.65 140.94 -79.39
C ASN A 318 31.15 142.35 -79.04
N THR A 319 31.95 142.50 -77.97
CA THR A 319 32.57 143.78 -77.59
C THR A 319 33.56 144.28 -78.65
N ILE A 320 34.37 143.38 -79.23
CA ILE A 320 35.31 143.71 -80.33
C ILE A 320 34.53 144.12 -81.58
N ALA A 321 33.47 143.40 -81.92
CA ALA A 321 32.62 143.68 -83.08
C ALA A 321 31.90 145.03 -82.91
N GLU A 322 31.40 145.34 -81.71
CA GLU A 322 30.83 146.66 -81.40
C GLU A 322 31.85 147.79 -81.52
N ARG A 323 33.07 147.62 -80.97
CA ARG A 323 34.16 148.59 -81.16
C ARG A 323 34.56 148.74 -82.62
N THR A 324 34.63 147.64 -83.36
CA THR A 324 34.93 147.64 -84.81
C THR A 324 33.83 148.34 -85.60
N HIS A 325 32.56 148.14 -85.24
CA HIS A 325 31.42 148.83 -85.84
C HIS A 325 31.51 150.35 -85.62
N ILE A 326 31.84 150.79 -84.40
CA ILE A 326 32.03 152.21 -84.08
C ILE A 326 33.24 152.80 -84.83
N LEU A 327 34.37 152.07 -84.88
CA LEU A 327 35.57 152.48 -85.63
C LEU A 327 35.28 152.63 -87.12
N ALA A 328 34.56 151.67 -87.70
CA ALA A 328 34.16 151.67 -89.10
C ALA A 328 33.17 152.80 -89.41
N LEU A 329 32.18 153.05 -88.53
CA LEU A 329 31.25 154.16 -88.66
C LEU A 329 31.96 155.52 -88.62
N ASN A 330 32.91 155.70 -87.68
CA ASN A 330 33.72 156.92 -87.61
C ASN A 330 34.59 157.09 -88.85
N ALA A 331 35.18 156.01 -89.37
CA ALA A 331 35.98 156.03 -90.60
C ALA A 331 35.13 156.36 -91.84
N SER A 332 33.92 155.79 -91.96
CA SER A 332 32.96 156.08 -93.04
C SER A 332 32.50 157.55 -92.98
N MET A 333 32.22 158.07 -91.79
CA MET A 333 31.87 159.48 -91.57
C MET A 333 33.00 160.43 -91.95
N HIS A 334 34.24 160.15 -91.55
CA HIS A 334 35.41 160.96 -91.90
C HIS A 334 35.70 160.92 -93.42
N ALA A 335 35.61 159.74 -94.05
CA ALA A 335 35.81 159.59 -95.49
C ALA A 335 34.71 160.29 -96.32
N ALA A 336 33.46 160.33 -95.82
CA ALA A 336 32.38 161.12 -96.42
C ALA A 336 32.62 162.63 -96.28
N SER A 337 33.31 163.07 -95.22
CA SER A 337 33.62 164.48 -94.96
C SER A 337 34.83 165.02 -95.73
N ALA A 338 35.72 164.16 -96.25
CA ALA A 338 36.97 164.53 -96.91
C ALA A 338 36.85 164.81 -98.44
N GLY A 339 35.69 164.63 -99.05
CA GLY A 339 35.48 164.89 -100.48
C GLY A 339 36.11 163.84 -101.42
N GLU A 340 36.17 164.11 -102.74
CA GLU A 340 36.39 163.09 -103.79
C GLU A 340 37.69 162.25 -103.69
N ALA A 341 38.69 162.66 -102.90
CA ALA A 341 39.97 161.96 -102.76
C ALA A 341 39.90 160.65 -101.94
N GLU A 342 38.85 160.42 -101.14
CA GLU A 342 38.79 159.29 -100.19
C GLU A 342 37.59 158.33 -100.39
N ARG A 343 36.92 158.38 -101.55
CA ARG A 343 35.78 157.47 -101.87
C ARG A 343 36.10 155.98 -101.69
N GLY A 344 37.32 155.55 -102.01
CA GLY A 344 37.75 154.16 -101.83
C GLY A 344 37.82 153.74 -100.35
N PHE A 345 38.19 154.65 -99.46
CA PHE A 345 38.23 154.40 -98.01
C PHE A 345 36.82 154.33 -97.41
N ALA A 346 35.87 155.13 -97.90
CA ALA A 346 34.47 155.06 -97.48
C ALA A 346 33.84 153.68 -97.78
N VAL A 347 34.11 153.11 -98.96
CA VAL A 347 33.61 151.77 -99.34
C VAL A 347 34.18 150.67 -98.44
N VAL A 348 35.48 150.74 -98.11
CA VAL A 348 36.10 149.78 -97.20
C VAL A 348 35.54 149.93 -95.78
N ALA A 349 35.29 151.16 -95.32
CA ALA A 349 34.71 151.41 -94.00
C ALA A 349 33.27 150.87 -93.87
N ASP A 350 32.41 151.07 -94.88
CA ASP A 350 31.06 150.50 -94.91
C ASP A 350 31.09 148.95 -94.91
N GLU A 351 32.04 148.34 -95.63
CA GLU A 351 32.18 146.87 -95.65
C GLU A 351 32.67 146.35 -94.29
N VAL A 352 33.59 147.04 -93.61
CA VAL A 352 34.01 146.69 -92.25
C VAL A 352 32.85 146.85 -91.26
N GLN A 353 32.02 147.89 -91.41
CA GLN A 353 30.83 148.09 -90.57
C GLN A 353 29.84 146.94 -90.74
N ARG A 354 29.60 146.50 -91.98
CA ARG A 354 28.73 145.38 -92.31
C ARG A 354 29.26 144.05 -91.75
N LEU A 355 30.58 143.79 -91.88
CA LEU A 355 31.20 142.62 -91.26
C LEU A 355 31.09 142.64 -89.72
N ALA A 356 31.27 143.81 -89.11
CA ALA A 356 31.14 143.96 -87.66
C ALA A 356 29.71 143.70 -87.16
N GLU A 357 28.69 144.16 -87.89
CA GLU A 357 27.29 143.88 -87.57
C GLU A 357 26.94 142.39 -87.76
N ASN A 358 27.40 141.78 -88.85
CA ASN A 358 27.24 140.33 -89.08
C ASN A 358 27.93 139.52 -87.96
N ALA A 359 29.11 139.94 -87.50
CA ALA A 359 29.81 139.30 -86.39
C ALA A 359 29.04 139.43 -85.08
N ARG A 360 28.45 140.59 -84.78
CA ARG A 360 27.57 140.78 -83.61
C ARG A 360 26.37 139.84 -83.67
N GLN A 361 25.67 139.80 -84.79
CA GLN A 361 24.50 138.94 -84.96
C GLN A 361 24.86 137.46 -84.76
N ALA A 362 25.95 136.99 -85.39
CA ALA A 362 26.43 135.62 -85.21
C ALA A 362 26.81 135.32 -83.75
N THR A 363 27.47 136.25 -83.04
CA THR A 363 27.78 136.07 -81.62
C THR A 363 26.55 136.05 -80.72
N ALA A 364 25.49 136.80 -81.06
CA ALA A 364 24.23 136.78 -80.32
C ALA A 364 23.50 135.43 -80.46
N GLU A 365 23.52 134.85 -81.66
CA GLU A 365 23.00 133.50 -81.91
C GLU A 365 23.78 132.43 -81.12
N ILE A 366 25.12 132.49 -81.15
CA ILE A 366 25.98 131.58 -80.38
C ILE A 366 25.72 131.75 -78.87
N SER A 367 25.62 132.98 -78.37
CA SER A 367 25.31 133.25 -76.95
C SER A 367 23.97 132.65 -76.54
N THR A 368 22.98 132.67 -77.43
CA THR A 368 21.66 132.08 -77.18
C THR A 368 21.74 130.56 -77.13
N LEU A 369 22.46 129.93 -78.07
CA LEU A 369 22.69 128.48 -78.08
C LEU A 369 23.43 128.00 -76.83
N VAL A 370 24.49 128.70 -76.42
CA VAL A 370 25.27 128.35 -75.22
C VAL A 370 24.42 128.48 -73.94
N ARG A 371 23.49 129.44 -73.87
CA ARG A 371 22.54 129.56 -72.73
C ARG A 371 21.43 128.51 -72.76
N GLN A 372 21.06 128.00 -73.93
CA GLN A 372 20.05 126.95 -74.09
C GLN A 372 20.51 125.59 -73.57
N TYR A 373 21.82 125.38 -73.44
CA TYR A 373 22.41 124.24 -72.75
C TYR A 373 22.92 124.67 -71.37
N PRO A 374 22.03 124.78 -70.36
CA PRO A 374 22.43 125.19 -69.02
C PRO A 374 23.33 124.13 -68.37
N ALA A 375 24.10 124.60 -67.38
CA ALA A 375 25.01 123.85 -66.54
C ALA A 375 24.39 122.63 -65.83
#